data_AF-A0A1N7K4N6-F1
#
_entry.id   AF-A0A1N7K4N6-F1
#
_cell.length_a   1.000
_cell.length_b   1.000
_cell.length_c   1.000
_cell.angle_alpha   90.00
_cell.angle_beta   90.00
_cell.angle_gamma   90.00
#
_symmetry.space_group_name_H-M   'P 1'
#
loop_
_entity.id
_entity.type
_entity.pdbx_description
1 polymer ?
#
loop_
_entity_poly.entity_id
_entity_poly.type
_entity_poly.pdbx_seq_one_letter_code
_entity_poly.pdbx_strand_id
1 'polypeptide(L)'
;MAMSKRKEYARHSKRVTSTRRWQVLRHQILERDGWACRCCGERRRLEVDHIQPVRLRPDLAFDPRNLQALCPRCHTRKTRIECGHKEKSPERKAWATAVADLAAETLPLSEGNDHA
;
A
#
# COMPACT_ATOMS: atom_id res chain seq x y z
N MET A 1 7.79 9.15 -32.67
CA MET A 1 7.23 7.78 -32.60
C MET A 1 6.41 7.66 -31.32
N ALA A 2 5.08 7.56 -31.43
CA ALA A 2 4.22 7.39 -30.27
C ALA A 2 4.34 5.95 -29.75
N MET A 3 4.83 5.78 -28.52
CA MET A 3 4.87 4.49 -27.84
C MET A 3 3.43 3.94 -27.73
N SER A 4 3.21 2.69 -28.13
CA SER A 4 1.91 2.01 -27.94
C SER A 4 1.50 2.07 -26.47
N LYS A 5 0.26 2.51 -26.19
CA LYS A 5 -0.32 2.60 -24.83
C LYS A 5 -0.16 1.32 -23.98
N ARG A 6 0.06 0.15 -24.60
CA ARG A 6 0.37 -1.11 -23.89
C ARG A 6 1.74 -1.11 -23.18
N LYS A 7 2.74 -0.38 -23.70
CA LYS A 7 4.07 -0.26 -23.06
C LYS A 7 4.05 0.69 -21.86
N GLU A 8 3.11 1.62 -21.84
CA GLU A 8 2.97 2.65 -20.80
C GLU A 8 2.62 2.04 -19.43
N TYR A 9 1.78 0.99 -19.42
CA TYR A 9 1.34 0.29 -18.20
C TYR A 9 2.00 -1.08 -18.00
N ALA A 10 3.18 -1.32 -18.58
CA ALA A 10 3.87 -2.60 -18.42
C ALA A 10 4.17 -2.88 -16.93
N ARG A 11 3.71 -4.03 -16.41
CA ARG A 11 3.97 -4.47 -15.03
C ARG A 11 5.38 -5.07 -14.93
N HIS A 12 6.39 -4.22 -14.85
CA HIS A 12 7.82 -4.60 -14.83
C HIS A 12 8.15 -5.53 -13.65
N SER A 13 7.44 -5.38 -12.52
CA SER A 13 7.60 -6.23 -11.34
C SER A 13 7.04 -7.65 -11.53
N LYS A 14 6.13 -7.91 -12.47
CA LYS A 14 5.47 -9.23 -12.62
C LYS A 14 6.47 -10.36 -12.84
N ARG A 15 7.54 -10.12 -13.60
CA ARG A 15 8.61 -11.10 -13.85
C ARG A 15 9.44 -11.41 -12.61
N VAL A 16 9.57 -10.43 -11.71
CA VAL A 16 10.31 -10.57 -10.46
C VAL A 16 9.45 -11.33 -9.46
N THR A 17 8.19 -10.89 -9.29
CA THR A 17 7.30 -11.40 -8.25
C THR A 17 6.77 -12.82 -8.49
N SER A 18 6.87 -13.33 -9.73
CA SER A 18 6.51 -14.70 -10.06
C SER A 18 7.58 -15.74 -9.75
N THR A 19 8.78 -15.33 -9.31
CA THR A 19 9.91 -16.25 -9.09
C THR A 19 9.84 -16.91 -7.71
N ARG A 20 10.38 -18.14 -7.59
CA ARG A 20 10.56 -18.80 -6.28
C ARG A 20 11.45 -17.98 -5.34
N ARG A 21 12.49 -17.33 -5.88
CA ARG A 21 13.35 -16.39 -5.16
C ARG A 21 12.53 -15.29 -4.48
N TRP A 22 11.55 -14.74 -5.19
CA TRP A 22 10.66 -13.73 -4.63
C TRP A 22 9.77 -14.28 -3.51
N GLN A 23 9.24 -15.50 -3.62
CA GLN A 23 8.40 -16.07 -2.55
C GLN A 23 9.15 -16.20 -1.23
N VAL A 24 10.42 -16.64 -1.28
CA VAL A 24 11.29 -16.71 -0.09
C VAL A 24 11.57 -15.31 0.46
N LEU A 25 11.99 -14.38 -0.41
CA LEU A 25 12.28 -13.01 -0.01
C LEU A 25 11.04 -12.32 0.58
N ARG A 26 9.86 -12.54 0.00
CA ARG A 26 8.58 -12.02 0.50
C ARG A 26 8.35 -12.44 1.96
N HIS A 27 8.60 -13.70 2.29
CA HIS A 27 8.45 -14.18 3.66
C HIS A 27 9.42 -13.47 4.62
N GLN A 28 10.70 -13.39 4.24
CA GLN A 28 11.73 -12.72 5.02
C GLN A 28 11.39 -11.25 5.30
N ILE A 29 10.85 -10.53 4.31
CA ILE A 29 10.43 -9.14 4.47
C ILE A 29 9.24 -9.03 5.43
N LEU A 30 8.25 -9.92 5.32
CA LEU A 30 7.10 -9.92 6.22
C LEU A 30 7.51 -10.22 7.67
N GLU A 31 8.42 -11.17 7.88
CA GLU A 31 8.96 -11.47 9.20
C GLU A 31 9.75 -10.29 9.77
N ARG A 32 10.64 -9.69 8.98
CA ARG A 32 11.42 -8.50 9.35
C ARG A 32 10.51 -7.33 9.75
N ASP A 33 9.42 -7.14 9.02
CA ASP A 33 8.47 -6.06 9.24
C ASP A 33 7.39 -6.42 10.29
N GLY A 34 7.55 -7.55 11.00
CA GLY A 34 6.70 -7.95 12.11
C GLY A 34 5.26 -8.28 11.71
N TRP A 35 5.06 -8.71 10.45
CA TRP A 35 3.74 -8.94 9.86
C TRP A 35 2.82 -7.72 10.02
N ALA A 36 3.38 -6.51 9.87
CA ALA A 36 2.66 -5.25 9.95
C ALA A 36 3.05 -4.32 8.80
N CYS A 37 2.08 -3.53 8.35
CA CYS A 37 2.28 -2.48 7.35
C CYS A 37 3.24 -1.42 7.90
N ARG A 38 4.35 -1.16 7.21
CA ARG A 38 5.35 -0.16 7.60
C ARG A 38 4.82 1.27 7.62
N CYS A 39 3.70 1.56 6.94
CA CYS A 39 3.10 2.88 6.91
C CYS A 39 2.00 3.12 7.96
N CYS A 40 1.28 2.08 8.39
CA CYS A 40 0.09 2.28 9.24
C CYS A 40 -0.15 1.19 10.29
N GLY A 41 0.71 0.18 10.39
CA GLY A 41 0.61 -0.89 11.40
C GLY A 41 -0.46 -1.97 11.14
N GLU A 42 -1.28 -1.82 10.10
CA GLU A 42 -2.27 -2.85 9.69
C GLU A 42 -1.59 -4.20 9.47
N ARG A 43 -2.19 -5.29 9.95
CA ARG A 43 -1.62 -6.65 9.87
C ARG A 43 -2.33 -7.52 8.85
N ARG A 44 -3.49 -7.08 8.34
CA ARG A 44 -4.31 -7.84 7.39
C ARG A 44 -3.88 -7.60 5.94
N ARG A 45 -3.93 -8.67 5.14
CA ARG A 45 -3.75 -8.66 3.68
C ARG A 45 -2.46 -7.96 3.23
N LEU A 46 -1.34 -8.28 3.86
CA LEU A 46 -0.06 -7.64 3.56
C LEU A 46 0.53 -8.08 2.23
N GLU A 47 1.07 -7.11 1.53
CA GLU A 47 1.79 -7.22 0.26
C GLU A 47 3.20 -6.68 0.44
N VAL A 48 4.17 -7.23 -0.29
CA VAL A 48 5.54 -6.71 -0.33
C VAL A 48 5.69 -5.85 -1.56
N ASP A 49 6.01 -4.59 -1.34
CA ASP A 49 6.12 -3.53 -2.35
C ASP A 49 7.56 -3.06 -2.49
N HIS A 50 7.93 -2.64 -3.70
CA HIS A 50 9.25 -2.09 -4.02
C HIS A 50 9.27 -0.58 -3.73
N ILE A 51 10.09 -0.11 -2.79
CA ILE A 51 10.22 1.31 -2.45
C ILE A 51 10.57 2.14 -3.70
N GLN A 52 11.59 1.71 -4.44
CA GLN A 52 11.90 2.21 -5.79
C GLN A 52 11.34 1.23 -6.83
N PRO A 53 10.46 1.67 -7.73
CA PRO A 53 9.84 0.81 -8.74
C PRO A 53 10.87 0.07 -9.61
N VAL A 54 10.60 -1.21 -9.90
CA VAL A 54 11.45 -2.07 -10.75
C VAL A 54 11.72 -1.46 -12.14
N ARG A 55 10.79 -0.65 -12.68
CA ARG A 55 10.98 0.07 -13.95
C ARG A 55 12.16 1.04 -13.89
N LEU A 56 12.39 1.70 -12.75
CA LEU A 56 13.44 2.69 -12.57
C LEU A 56 14.73 2.06 -12.06
N ARG A 57 14.60 1.05 -11.18
CA ARG A 57 15.73 0.39 -10.51
C ARG A 57 15.61 -1.13 -10.59
N PRO A 58 15.83 -1.72 -11.77
CA PRO A 58 15.79 -3.18 -11.94
C PRO A 58 16.90 -3.88 -11.15
N ASP A 59 18.02 -3.20 -10.91
CA ASP A 59 19.14 -3.66 -10.08
C ASP A 59 18.75 -3.89 -8.61
N LEU A 60 17.78 -3.13 -8.11
CA LEU A 60 17.29 -3.25 -6.72
C LEU A 60 16.06 -4.17 -6.59
N ALA A 61 15.70 -4.92 -7.62
CA ALA A 61 14.46 -5.71 -7.64
C ALA A 61 14.39 -6.80 -6.56
N PHE A 62 15.54 -7.28 -6.08
CA PHE A 62 15.67 -8.30 -5.03
C PHE A 62 16.46 -7.81 -3.81
N ASP A 63 16.77 -6.51 -3.70
CA ASP A 63 17.44 -5.96 -2.53
C ASP A 63 16.42 -5.83 -1.38
N PRO A 64 16.61 -6.52 -0.24
CA PRO A 64 15.69 -6.43 0.90
C PRO A 64 15.46 -5.00 1.40
N ARG A 65 16.44 -4.11 1.24
CA ARG A 65 16.35 -2.70 1.66
C ARG A 65 15.43 -1.88 0.74
N ASN A 66 15.19 -2.35 -0.48
CA ASN A 66 14.25 -1.75 -1.41
C ASN A 66 12.84 -2.34 -1.29
N LEU A 67 12.58 -3.20 -0.29
CA LEU A 67 11.32 -3.89 -0.10
C LEU A 67 10.68 -3.52 1.24
N GLN A 68 9.37 -3.39 1.25
CA GLN A 68 8.59 -3.08 2.46
C GLN A 68 7.24 -3.80 2.47
N ALA A 69 6.79 -4.23 3.65
CA ALA A 69 5.45 -4.73 3.86
C ALA A 69 4.43 -3.58 3.91
N LEU A 70 3.41 -3.62 3.05
CA LEU A 70 2.32 -2.66 3.00
C LEU A 70 0.96 -3.35 2.99
N CYS A 71 -0.04 -2.67 3.56
CA CYS A 71 -1.44 -3.04 3.34
C CYS A 71 -1.94 -2.49 1.98
N PRO A 72 -3.05 -3.03 1.43
CA PRO A 72 -3.53 -2.65 0.10
C PRO A 72 -3.87 -1.15 -0.02
N ARG A 73 -4.34 -0.54 1.08
CA ARG A 73 -4.64 0.91 1.15
C ARG A 73 -3.38 1.75 0.98
N CYS A 74 -2.33 1.42 1.72
CA CYS A 74 -1.05 2.14 1.65
C CYS A 74 -0.35 1.91 0.31
N HIS A 75 -0.36 0.67 -0.20
CA HIS A 75 0.20 0.34 -1.49
C HIS A 75 -0.50 1.09 -2.64
N THR A 76 -1.83 1.15 -2.62
CA THR A 76 -2.61 1.94 -3.61
C THR A 76 -2.29 3.42 -3.52
N ARG A 77 -2.17 3.98 -2.31
CA ARG A 77 -1.79 5.39 -2.11
C ARG A 77 -0.42 5.69 -2.72
N LYS A 78 0.58 4.84 -2.47
CA LYS A 78 1.92 4.96 -3.05
C LYS A 78 1.88 4.89 -4.57
N THR A 79 1.22 3.87 -5.13
CA THR A 79 1.09 3.68 -6.59
C THR A 79 0.47 4.92 -7.25
N ARG A 80 -0.56 5.53 -6.66
CA ARG A 80 -1.17 6.74 -7.20
C ARG A 80 -0.16 7.90 -7.29
N ILE A 81 0.67 8.07 -6.27
CA ILE A 81 1.70 9.11 -6.24
C ILE A 81 2.77 8.82 -7.30
N GLU A 82 3.21 7.57 -7.43
CA GLU A 82 4.19 7.13 -8.44
C GLU A 82 3.67 7.32 -9.88
N CYS A 83 2.36 7.16 -10.10
CA CYS A 83 1.73 7.45 -11.39
C CYS A 83 1.54 8.96 -11.67
N GLY A 84 2.05 9.85 -10.80
CA GLY A 84 2.01 11.30 -11.00
C GLY A 84 0.76 11.98 -10.44
N HIS A 85 -0.09 11.28 -9.69
CA HIS A 85 -1.18 11.95 -8.97
C HIS A 85 -0.65 12.68 -7.75
N LYS A 86 -1.04 13.95 -7.60
CA LYS A 86 -0.68 14.75 -6.42
C LYS A 86 -1.29 14.14 -5.16
N GLU A 87 -0.57 14.27 -4.05
CA GLU A 87 -1.13 13.97 -2.74
C GLU A 87 -2.32 14.91 -2.46
N LYS A 88 -3.30 14.45 -1.67
CA LYS A 88 -4.40 15.31 -1.21
C LYS A 88 -3.81 16.51 -0.45
N SER A 89 -4.33 17.71 -0.73
CA SER A 89 -3.93 18.93 0.00
C SER A 89 -4.18 18.76 1.50
N PRO A 90 -3.40 19.46 2.36
CA PRO A 90 -3.64 19.47 3.80
C PRO A 90 -5.08 19.84 4.16
N GLU A 91 -5.66 20.82 3.45
CA GLU A 91 -7.05 21.26 3.61
C GLU A 91 -8.05 20.13 3.35
N ARG A 92 -7.86 19.35 2.27
CA ARG A 92 -8.72 18.19 1.99
C ARG A 92 -8.56 17.07 3.00
N LYS A 93 -7.36 16.90 3.57
CA LYS A 93 -7.13 15.95 4.66
C LYS A 93 -7.88 16.40 5.92
N ALA A 94 -7.75 17.68 6.28
CA ALA A 94 -8.44 18.27 7.43
C ALA A 94 -9.97 18.19 7.31
N TRP A 95 -10.53 18.51 6.14
CA TRP A 95 -11.97 18.36 5.90
C TRP A 95 -12.43 16.90 6.05
N ALA A 96 -11.67 15.95 5.49
CA ALA A 96 -12.03 14.53 5.60
C ALA A 96 -11.98 14.03 7.05
N THR A 97 -11.02 14.51 7.86
CA THR A 97 -10.97 14.24 9.30
C THR A 97 -12.17 14.84 10.01
N ALA A 98 -12.46 16.13 9.80
CA ALA A 98 -13.60 16.80 10.44
C ALA A 98 -14.96 16.13 10.11
N VAL A 99 -15.15 15.68 8.86
CA VAL A 99 -16.36 14.92 8.46
C VAL A 99 -16.42 13.56 9.14
N ALA A 100 -15.29 12.86 9.29
CA ALA A 100 -15.24 11.57 9.97
C ALA A 100 -15.54 11.71 11.47
N ASP A 101 -15.00 12.76 12.11
CA ASP A 101 -15.24 13.05 13.52
C ASP A 101 -16.72 13.38 13.77
N LEU A 102 -17.32 14.24 12.93
CA LEU A 102 -18.76 14.54 12.99
C LEU A 102 -19.62 13.28 12.81
N ALA A 103 -19.25 12.41 11.86
CA ALA A 103 -19.98 11.16 11.63
C ALA A 103 -19.89 10.22 12.84
N ALA A 104 -18.73 10.15 13.51
CA ALA A 104 -18.54 9.36 14.72
C ALA A 104 -19.38 9.88 15.91
N GLU A 105 -19.53 11.19 16.03
CA GLU A 105 -20.38 11.83 17.04
C GLU A 105 -21.88 11.54 16.84
N THR A 106 -22.32 11.38 15.59
CA THR A 106 -23.74 11.11 15.24
C THR A 106 -24.21 9.66 15.42
N LEU A 107 -23.34 8.73 15.81
CA LEU A 107 -23.70 7.35 16.12
C LEU A 107 -23.93 7.18 17.63
N PRO A 108 -25.17 7.30 18.14
CA PRO A 108 -25.45 6.93 19.51
C PRO A 108 -25.20 5.42 19.66
N LEU A 109 -24.50 5.05 20.71
CA LEU A 109 -24.45 3.68 21.19
C LEU A 109 -25.90 3.20 21.35
N SER A 110 -26.34 2.23 20.55
CA SER A 110 -27.52 1.45 20.90
C SER A 110 -27.15 0.70 22.18
N GLU A 111 -27.59 1.24 23.32
CA GLU A 111 -27.53 0.56 24.61
C GLU A 111 -28.15 -0.84 24.43
N GLY A 112 -27.44 -1.84 24.94
CA GLY A 112 -27.90 -3.23 24.88
C GLY A 112 -29.25 -3.35 25.57
N ASN A 113 -30.21 -3.98 24.89
CA ASN A 113 -31.37 -4.51 25.56
C ASN A 113 -31.01 -5.91 26.04
N ASP A 114 -30.45 -5.99 27.24
CA ASP A 114 -30.45 -7.20 28.05
C ASP A 114 -31.90 -7.56 28.36
N HIS A 115 -32.46 -8.62 27.79
CA HIS A 115 -33.60 -9.31 28.38
C HIS A 115 -33.60 -10.81 28.03
N ALA A 116 -33.54 -11.61 29.11
CA ALA A 116 -33.77 -13.05 29.30
C ALA A 116 -32.52 -13.97 29.31
#